data_AF-A0A8J3KHH5-F1
#
_entry.id   AF-A0A8J3KHH5-F1
#
_cell.length_a   1.000
_cell.length_b   1.000
_cell.length_c   1.000
_cell.angle_alpha   90.00
_cell.angle_beta   90.00
_cell.angle_gamma   90.00
#
_symmetry.space_group_name_H-M   'P 1'
#
loop_
_entity.id
_entity.type
_entity.pdbx_description
1 polymer ?
#
loop_
_entity_poly.entity_id
_entity_poly.type
_entity_poly.pdbx_seq_one_letter_code
_entity_poly.pdbx_strand_id
1 'polypeptide(L)'
;MLSGQLDLFTGQRADPPPPAAPRIRRPAAPLAPGEIRYRVFAGQRDCADCWSAQTAASKAGAAMPFRRHATCVRESAEGKTHLCAEHKAARQGGER
;
A
#
# COMPACT_ATOMS: atom_id res chain seq x y z
N MET A 1 -11.81 27.38 24.29
CA MET A 1 -11.27 28.41 25.19
C MET A 1 -9.75 28.39 25.02
N LEU A 2 -9.17 29.40 24.36
CA LEU A 2 -7.73 29.48 24.07
C LEU A 2 -6.99 30.07 25.28
N SER A 3 -6.20 29.28 25.97
CA SER A 3 -5.20 29.72 26.95
C SER A 3 -3.94 30.15 26.20
N GLY A 4 -3.91 31.40 25.73
CA GLY A 4 -2.69 32.02 25.21
C GLY A 4 -1.69 32.25 26.33
N GLN A 5 -0.44 31.83 26.14
CA GLN A 5 0.63 32.02 27.11
C GLN A 5 1.05 33.49 27.08
N LEU A 6 0.85 34.17 28.21
CA LEU A 6 1.14 35.60 28.35
C LEU A 6 2.60 35.74 28.73
N ASP A 7 3.38 36.50 27.95
CA ASP A 7 4.74 36.83 28.33
C ASP A 7 4.71 37.85 29.48
N LEU A 8 5.15 37.42 30.66
CA LEU A 8 5.10 38.19 31.90
C LEU A 8 6.09 39.37 31.91
N PHE A 9 7.07 39.41 30.99
CA PHE A 9 8.06 40.49 30.92
C PHE A 9 7.68 41.59 29.93
N THR A 10 6.98 41.27 28.84
CA THR A 10 6.63 42.23 27.78
C THR A 10 5.13 42.53 27.68
N GLY A 11 4.28 41.78 28.38
CA GLY A 11 2.82 41.93 28.34
C GLY A 11 2.18 41.54 27.02
N GLN A 12 2.97 41.04 26.06
CA GLN A 12 2.47 40.64 24.75
C GLN A 12 1.95 39.20 24.79
N ARG A 13 0.80 38.99 24.15
CA ARG A 13 0.27 37.65 23.91
C ARG A 13 0.96 37.11 22.66
N ALA A 14 1.71 36.02 22.81
CA ALA A 14 2.18 35.27 21.67
C ALA A 14 0.99 34.55 21.03
N ASP A 15 0.60 34.95 19.82
CA ASP A 15 -0.40 34.22 19.06
C ASP A 15 0.15 32.81 18.78
N PRO A 16 -0.57 31.73 19.16
CA PRO A 16 -0.13 30.39 18.86
C PRO A 16 -0.07 30.23 17.33
N PRO A 17 0.96 29.55 16.79
CA PRO A 17 1.02 29.30 15.36
C PRO A 17 -0.25 28.54 14.93
N PRO A 18 -0.85 28.90 13.79
CA PRO A 18 -2.08 28.25 13.34
C PRO A 18 -1.84 26.74 13.20
N PRO A 19 -2.79 25.89 13.63
CA PRO A 19 -2.64 24.45 13.51
C PRO A 19 -2.43 24.07 12.04
N ALA A 20 -1.39 23.27 11.78
CA ALA A 20 -1.07 22.83 10.43
C ALA A 20 -2.29 22.13 9.80
N ALA A 21 -2.68 22.58 8.61
CA ALA A 21 -3.83 22.01 7.91
C ALA A 21 -3.64 20.49 7.70
N PRO A 22 -4.70 19.68 7.89
CA PRO A 22 -4.62 18.25 7.66
C PRO A 22 -4.26 17.98 6.20
N ARG A 23 -3.16 17.25 5.97
CA ARG A 23 -2.77 16.79 4.63
C ARG A 23 -3.80 15.76 4.16
N ILE A 24 -4.80 16.22 3.42
CA ILE A 24 -5.77 15.34 2.75
C ILE A 24 -4.99 14.50 1.73
N ARG A 25 -4.85 13.20 2.01
CA ARG A 25 -4.28 12.25 1.03
C ARG A 25 -5.28 12.16 -0.13
N ARG A 26 -4.99 12.82 -1.25
CA ARG A 26 -5.79 12.69 -2.47
C ARG A 26 -5.90 11.21 -2.84
N PRO A 27 -7.12 10.69 -3.09
CA PRO A 27 -7.27 9.36 -3.68
C PRO A 27 -6.54 9.37 -5.02
N ALA A 28 -5.75 8.34 -5.26
CA ALA A 28 -4.96 8.31 -6.49
C ALA A 28 -5.86 8.17 -7.70
N ALA A 29 -5.47 8.82 -8.80
CA ALA A 29 -6.19 8.79 -10.05
C ALA A 29 -6.52 7.35 -10.48
N PRO A 30 -7.70 7.13 -11.07
CA PRO A 30 -8.04 5.85 -11.69
C PRO A 30 -7.02 5.54 -12.80
N LEU A 31 -6.64 4.27 -12.90
CA LEU A 31 -5.67 3.82 -13.89
C LEU A 31 -6.33 3.80 -15.28
N ALA A 32 -5.60 4.19 -16.31
CA ALA A 32 -6.06 4.04 -17.68
C ALA A 32 -6.16 2.54 -18.07
N PRO A 33 -6.98 2.18 -19.09
CA PRO A 33 -6.99 0.81 -19.61
C PRO A 33 -5.58 0.39 -20.04
N GLY A 34 -5.11 -0.76 -19.53
CA GLY A 34 -3.75 -1.26 -19.77
C GLY A 34 -2.67 -0.68 -18.86
N GLU A 35 -2.98 0.33 -18.03
CA GLU A 35 -2.02 0.87 -17.07
C GLU A 35 -1.94 -0.02 -15.81
N ILE A 36 -0.72 -0.28 -15.37
CA ILE A 36 -0.44 -1.10 -14.20
C ILE A 36 0.38 -0.29 -13.21
N ARG A 37 -0.07 -0.27 -11.96
CA ARG A 37 0.62 0.40 -10.86
C ARG A 37 0.96 -0.57 -9.76
N TYR A 38 2.23 -0.60 -9.38
CA TYR A 38 2.69 -1.36 -8.22
C TYR A 38 2.80 -0.44 -7.01
N ARG A 39 2.20 -0.87 -5.89
CA ARG A 39 2.28 -0.17 -4.60
C ARG A 39 2.88 -1.05 -3.54
N VAL A 40 3.66 -0.44 -2.65
CA VAL A 40 4.17 -1.14 -1.47
C VAL A 40 3.00 -1.58 -0.59
N PHE A 41 3.05 -2.82 -0.15
CA PHE A 41 2.05 -3.42 0.73
C PHE A 41 2.78 -4.15 1.85
N ALA A 42 2.67 -3.66 3.07
CA ALA A 42 3.29 -4.24 4.25
C ALA A 42 2.26 -4.97 5.15
N GLY A 43 1.17 -5.48 4.56
CA GLY A 43 0.11 -6.18 5.29
C GLY A 43 0.38 -7.68 5.45
N GLN A 44 -0.41 -8.34 6.32
CA GLN A 44 -0.32 -9.78 6.62
C GLN A 44 -1.03 -10.68 5.57
N ARG A 45 -1.19 -10.20 4.33
CA ARG A 45 -1.91 -10.96 3.29
C ARG A 45 -0.95 -11.84 2.51
N ASP A 46 -1.36 -13.07 2.22
CA ASP A 46 -0.60 -13.96 1.34
C ASP A 46 -0.61 -13.49 -0.12
N CYS A 47 0.46 -13.83 -0.83
CA CYS A 47 0.52 -13.65 -2.27
C CYS A 47 -0.55 -14.50 -2.96
N ALA A 48 -1.35 -13.87 -3.82
CA ALA A 48 -2.43 -14.53 -4.55
C ALA A 48 -1.93 -15.69 -5.42
N ASP A 49 -0.81 -15.49 -6.11
CA ASP A 49 -0.22 -16.49 -7.01
C ASP A 49 0.38 -17.68 -6.22
N CYS A 50 0.98 -17.41 -5.05
CA CYS A 50 1.41 -18.48 -4.13
C CYS A 50 0.21 -19.28 -3.60
N TRP A 51 -0.88 -18.58 -3.28
CA TRP A 51 -2.10 -19.22 -2.79
C TRP A 51 -2.70 -20.15 -3.84
N SER A 52 -2.86 -19.67 -5.07
CA SER A 52 -3.43 -20.45 -6.18
C SER A 52 -2.54 -21.64 -6.55
N ALA A 53 -1.22 -21.47 -6.56
CA ALA A 53 -0.29 -22.56 -6.83
C ALA A 53 -0.42 -23.68 -5.79
N GLN A 54 -0.55 -23.33 -4.51
CA GLN A 54 -0.76 -24.32 -3.46
C GLN A 54 -2.13 -25.00 -3.59
N THR A 55 -3.19 -24.25 -3.88
CA THR A 55 -4.52 -24.84 -4.11
C THR A 55 -4.53 -25.81 -5.30
N ALA A 56 -3.78 -25.49 -6.37
CA ALA A 56 -3.63 -26.38 -7.52
C ALA A 56 -2.85 -27.66 -7.16
N ALA A 57 -1.72 -27.52 -6.46
CA ALA A 57 -0.92 -28.66 -5.99
C ALA A 57 -1.74 -29.58 -5.06
N SER A 58 -2.53 -28.99 -4.16
CA SER A 58 -3.45 -29.72 -3.27
C SER A 58 -4.44 -30.57 -4.05
N LYS A 59 -5.05 -30.00 -5.10
CA LYS A 59 -6.05 -30.69 -5.92
C LYS A 59 -5.42 -31.79 -6.77
N ALA A 60 -4.18 -31.60 -7.18
CA ALA A 60 -3.42 -32.57 -7.96
C ALA A 60 -2.77 -33.69 -7.10
N GLY A 61 -2.86 -33.61 -5.76
CA GLY A 61 -2.16 -34.53 -4.86
C GLY A 61 -0.63 -34.40 -4.90
N ALA A 62 -0.12 -33.25 -5.35
CA ALA A 62 1.31 -32.99 -5.48
C ALA A 62 1.90 -32.34 -4.22
N ALA A 63 3.22 -32.26 -4.16
CA ALA A 63 3.92 -31.55 -3.10
C ALA A 63 3.50 -30.06 -3.07
N MET A 64 3.14 -29.59 -1.87
CA MET A 64 2.64 -28.23 -1.67
C MET A 64 3.80 -27.21 -1.66
N PRO A 65 3.82 -26.24 -2.59
CA PRO A 65 4.85 -25.20 -2.56
C PRO A 65 4.68 -24.26 -1.37
N PHE A 66 5.79 -23.66 -0.93
CA PHE A 66 5.80 -22.67 0.15
C PHE A 66 5.02 -21.41 -0.23
N ARG A 67 4.24 -20.90 0.73
CA ARG A 67 3.54 -19.62 0.62
C ARG A 67 4.39 -18.47 1.13
N ARG A 68 4.18 -17.31 0.52
CA ARG A 68 4.88 -16.06 0.85
C ARG A 68 3.89 -14.95 1.04
N HIS A 69 4.21 -14.03 1.94
CA HIS A 69 3.44 -12.82 2.13
C HIS A 69 3.61 -11.86 0.96
N ALA A 70 2.53 -11.15 0.66
CA ALA A 70 2.54 -10.10 -0.35
C ALA A 70 3.33 -8.90 0.17
N THR A 71 4.25 -8.41 -0.65
CA THR A 71 5.03 -7.18 -0.39
C THR A 71 4.55 -6.02 -1.24
N CYS A 72 3.69 -6.28 -2.23
CA CYS A 72 3.12 -5.25 -3.08
C CYS A 72 1.68 -5.57 -3.51
N VAL A 73 0.97 -4.51 -3.91
CA VAL A 73 -0.30 -4.60 -4.64
C VAL A 73 -0.05 -4.16 -6.08
N ARG A 74 -0.41 -5.01 -7.04
CA ARG A 74 -0.58 -4.67 -8.45
C ARG A 74 -2.00 -4.17 -8.65
N GLU A 75 -2.15 -2.91 -8.99
CA GLU A 75 -3.42 -2.30 -9.38
C GLU A 75 -3.45 -2.21 -10.91
N SER A 76 -4.57 -2.63 -11.51
CA SER A 76 -4.84 -2.57 -12.95
C SER A 76 -6.30 -2.16 -13.16
N ALA A 77 -6.70 -1.86 -14.40
CA ALA A 77 -8.10 -1.56 -14.72
C ALA A 77 -9.08 -2.70 -14.33
N GLU A 78 -8.62 -3.94 -14.36
CA GLU A 78 -9.43 -5.14 -14.03
C GLU A 78 -9.54 -5.38 -12.52
N GLY A 79 -8.65 -4.79 -11.71
CA GLY A 79 -8.66 -4.95 -10.27
C GLY A 79 -7.29 -4.95 -9.62
N LYS A 80 -7.26 -5.48 -8.39
CA LYS A 80 -6.10 -5.47 -7.50
C LYS A 80 -5.63 -6.88 -7.16
N THR A 81 -4.33 -7.13 -7.31
CA THR A 81 -3.70 -8.42 -6.99
C THR A 81 -2.55 -8.22 -6.02
N HIS A 82 -2.46 -9.05 -4.99
CA HIS A 82 -1.41 -8.97 -3.98
C HIS A 82 -0.29 -9.97 -4.31
N LEU A 83 0.94 -9.47 -4.45
CA LEU A 83 2.07 -10.25 -4.94
C LEU A 83 3.26 -10.18 -3.98
N CYS A 84 3.97 -11.31 -3.83
CA CYS A 84 5.28 -11.32 -3.21
C CYS A 84 6.34 -10.74 -4.16
N ALA A 85 7.56 -10.51 -3.65
CA ALA A 85 8.64 -9.90 -4.42
C ALA A 85 8.98 -10.68 -5.70
N GLU A 86 9.00 -12.01 -5.65
CA GLU A 86 9.31 -12.84 -6.82
C GLU A 86 8.22 -12.79 -7.89
N HIS A 87 6.95 -12.96 -7.50
CA HIS A 87 5.84 -12.90 -8.47
C HIS A 87 5.66 -11.48 -9.04
N LYS A 88 6.03 -10.45 -8.28
CA LYS A 88 6.16 -9.09 -8.81
C LYS A 88 7.24 -9.02 -9.90
N ALA A 89 8.45 -9.51 -9.62
CA ALA A 89 9.56 -9.49 -10.56
C ALA A 89 9.25 -10.29 -11.84
N ALA A 90 8.64 -11.47 -11.72
CA ALA A 90 8.23 -12.29 -12.87
C ALA A 90 7.27 -11.54 -13.80
N ARG A 91 6.28 -10.83 -13.25
CA ARG A 91 5.32 -10.06 -14.07
C ARG A 91 5.94 -8.81 -14.69
N GLN A 92 6.81 -8.12 -13.95
CA GLN A 92 7.54 -6.96 -14.49
C GLN A 92 8.53 -7.36 -15.59
N GLY A 93 9.13 -8.55 -15.49
CA GLY A 93 10.07 -9.08 -16.48
C GLY A 93 9.41 -9.63 -17.74
N GLY A 94 8.16 -10.09 -17.66
CA GLY A 94 7.37 -10.58 -18.80
C GLY A 94 6.71 -9.49 -19.65
N GLU A 95 6.83 -8.21 -19.27
CA GLU A 95 6.32 -7.04 -19.99
C GLU A 95 7.37 -6.39 -20.92
N ARG A 96 8.48 -7.09 -21.22
CA ARG A 96 9.47 -6.71 -22.24
C ARG A 96 9.24 -7.47 -23.54
#